data_AF-A0A1U9KME1-F1
#
_entry.id   AF-A0A1U9KME1-F1
#
_cell.length_a   1.000
_cell.length_b   1.000
_cell.length_c   1.000
_cell.angle_alpha   90.00
_cell.angle_beta   90.00
_cell.angle_gamma   90.00
#
_symmetry.space_group_name_H-M   'P 1'
#
loop_
_entity.id
_entity.type
_entity.pdbx_description
1 polymer ?
#
loop_
_entity_poly.entity_id
_entity_poly.type
_entity_poly.pdbx_seq_one_letter_code
_entity_poly.pdbx_strand_id
1 'polypeptide(L)'
;MFRTRILLGVASVTALSACVSANDADLMQDRLPDTLLTSYLIATGMAENHLVMRIARHQADARDISRLLAVDHNAWNTVRQAIVTPDKDHFRQADDSLRLLLGYATPVPPVRSKTD
;
A
#
# COMPACT_ATOMS: atom_id res chain seq x y z
N MET A 1 26.40 57.50 -20.88
CA MET A 1 25.76 56.34 -21.54
C MET A 1 25.77 55.17 -20.57
N PHE A 2 24.59 54.71 -20.17
CA PHE A 2 24.37 53.58 -19.27
C PHE A 2 24.93 52.28 -19.85
N ARG A 3 25.59 51.45 -19.04
CA ARG A 3 25.67 50.00 -19.29
C ARG A 3 26.01 49.19 -18.02
N THR A 4 24.93 48.63 -17.49
CA THR A 4 24.74 47.26 -17.02
C THR A 4 25.42 46.77 -15.72
N ARG A 5 24.50 46.56 -14.79
CA ARG A 5 24.52 45.86 -13.52
C ARG A 5 24.85 44.36 -13.60
N ILE A 6 25.64 43.91 -12.61
CA ILE A 6 25.36 42.84 -11.63
C ILE A 6 25.30 41.37 -12.13
N LEU A 7 25.88 40.49 -11.28
CA LEU A 7 25.68 39.05 -11.08
C LEU A 7 26.58 38.09 -11.87
N LEU A 8 27.75 37.79 -11.27
CA LEU A 8 28.36 36.47 -11.42
C LEU A 8 28.31 35.74 -10.06
N GLY A 9 27.58 34.63 -10.06
CA GLY A 9 28.11 33.38 -9.48
C GLY A 9 27.86 33.11 -8.01
N VAL A 10 26.61 32.86 -7.61
CA VAL A 10 26.33 31.86 -6.56
C VAL A 10 25.00 31.17 -6.88
N ALA A 11 25.04 30.07 -7.64
CA ALA A 11 23.90 29.15 -7.75
C ALA A 11 24.39 27.78 -8.24
N SER A 12 25.23 27.11 -7.45
CA SER A 12 25.76 25.79 -7.81
C SER A 12 25.73 24.81 -6.63
N VAL A 13 24.67 24.81 -5.81
CA VAL A 13 24.43 23.72 -4.83
C VAL A 13 22.93 23.51 -4.60
N THR A 14 22.16 23.16 -5.63
CA THR A 14 20.77 22.65 -5.44
C THR A 14 20.43 21.46 -6.33
N ALA A 15 21.39 20.89 -7.08
CA ALA A 15 21.13 19.83 -8.05
C ALA A 15 21.28 18.39 -7.49
N LEU A 16 21.18 18.18 -6.17
CA LEU A 16 21.37 16.84 -5.55
C LEU A 16 20.19 16.36 -4.67
N SER A 17 19.05 17.06 -4.66
CA SER A 17 17.90 16.66 -3.83
C SER A 17 16.59 16.45 -4.61
N ALA A 18 16.63 16.44 -5.95
CA ALA A 18 15.41 16.33 -6.76
C ALA A 18 15.07 14.89 -7.24
N CYS A 19 15.85 13.87 -6.88
CA CYS A 19 15.65 12.50 -7.41
C CYS A 19 14.98 11.51 -6.45
N VAL A 20 14.45 11.92 -5.30
CA VAL A 20 13.89 10.96 -4.30
C VAL A 20 12.43 11.21 -3.92
N SER A 21 11.66 11.94 -4.74
CA SER A 21 10.29 12.31 -4.39
C SER A 21 9.20 11.92 -5.39
N ALA A 22 9.51 11.14 -6.46
CA ALA A 22 8.50 10.85 -7.50
C ALA A 22 8.17 9.37 -7.72
N ASN A 23 8.97 8.41 -7.23
CA ASN A 23 8.85 7.01 -7.68
C ASN A 23 8.01 6.08 -6.81
N ASP A 24 7.65 6.43 -5.57
CA ASP A 24 6.79 5.56 -4.75
C ASP A 24 5.33 5.59 -5.21
N ALA A 25 4.89 6.66 -5.89
CA ALA A 25 3.54 6.79 -6.41
C ALA A 25 3.35 6.08 -7.78
N ASP A 26 4.43 5.75 -8.49
CA ASP A 26 4.39 5.24 -9.86
C ASP A 26 4.48 3.70 -9.92
N LEU A 27 5.20 3.08 -8.98
CA LEU A 27 5.28 1.61 -8.85
C LEU A 27 3.92 0.93 -8.60
N MET A 28 2.91 1.68 -8.13
CA MET A 28 1.57 1.15 -7.85
C MET A 28 0.60 1.27 -9.03
N GLN A 29 0.89 2.10 -10.05
CA GLN A 29 -0.05 2.34 -11.17
C GLN A 29 0.01 1.28 -12.28
N ASP A 30 1.09 0.49 -12.33
CA ASP A 30 1.34 -0.51 -13.37
C ASP A 30 1.22 -1.97 -12.87
N ARG A 31 0.48 -2.24 -11.78
CA ARG A 31 0.25 -3.63 -11.36
C ARG A 31 -0.58 -4.38 -12.39
N LEU A 32 -0.04 -5.48 -12.88
CA LEU A 32 -0.82 -6.45 -13.66
C LEU A 32 -2.02 -6.94 -12.82
N PRO A 33 -3.21 -7.11 -13.43
CA PRO A 33 -4.41 -7.60 -12.72
C PRO A 33 -4.16 -8.84 -11.85
N ASP A 34 -3.33 -9.77 -12.31
CA ASP A 34 -2.94 -10.99 -11.59
C ASP A 34 -2.19 -10.70 -10.29
N THR A 35 -1.39 -9.64 -10.26
CA THR A 35 -0.67 -9.20 -9.05
C THR A 35 -1.64 -8.66 -8.01
N LEU A 36 -2.66 -7.92 -8.44
CA LEU A 36 -3.70 -7.39 -7.56
C LEU A 36 -4.52 -8.52 -6.93
N LEU A 37 -4.96 -9.48 -7.75
CA LEU A 37 -5.69 -10.67 -7.29
C LEU A 37 -4.84 -11.51 -6.32
N THR A 38 -3.58 -11.76 -6.67
CA THR A 38 -2.67 -12.52 -5.79
C THR A 38 -2.46 -11.80 -4.46
N SER A 39 -2.31 -10.47 -4.47
CA SER A 39 -2.17 -9.66 -3.26
C SER A 39 -3.40 -9.75 -2.36
N TYR A 40 -4.60 -9.71 -2.96
CA TYR A 40 -5.86 -9.91 -2.25
C TYR A 40 -5.92 -11.28 -1.58
N LEU A 41 -5.69 -12.36 -2.32
CA LEU A 41 -5.74 -13.72 -1.78
C LEU A 41 -4.77 -13.93 -0.61
N ILE A 42 -3.55 -13.39 -0.72
CA ILE A 42 -2.56 -13.43 0.36
C ILE A 42 -3.05 -12.62 1.57
N ALA A 43 -3.52 -11.39 1.36
CA ALA A 43 -3.99 -10.52 2.44
C ALA A 43 -5.18 -11.14 3.20
N THR A 44 -6.16 -11.70 2.47
CA THR A 44 -7.30 -12.41 3.05
C THR A 44 -6.83 -13.60 3.89
N GLY A 45 -5.97 -14.47 3.34
CA GLY A 45 -5.46 -15.62 4.09
C GLY A 45 -4.70 -15.23 5.36
N MET A 46 -3.93 -14.14 5.33
CA MET A 46 -3.23 -13.63 6.52
C MET A 46 -4.21 -13.10 7.58
N ALA A 47 -5.23 -12.36 7.17
CA ALA A 47 -6.24 -11.80 8.07
C ALA A 47 -7.13 -12.88 8.69
N GLU A 48 -7.58 -13.85 7.89
CA GLU A 48 -8.37 -15.00 8.36
C GLU A 48 -7.57 -15.85 9.34
N ASN A 49 -6.31 -16.15 9.04
CA ASN A 49 -5.45 -16.89 9.96
C ASN A 49 -5.27 -16.16 11.30
N HIS A 50 -5.10 -14.83 11.29
CA HIS A 50 -5.07 -14.05 12.53
C HIS A 50 -6.37 -14.23 13.32
N LEU A 51 -7.53 -14.05 12.66
CA LEU A 51 -8.84 -14.17 13.31
C LEU A 51 -9.04 -15.57 13.91
N VAL A 52 -8.70 -16.64 13.17
CA VAL A 52 -8.76 -18.02 13.66
C VAL A 52 -7.90 -18.20 14.91
N MET A 53 -6.67 -17.67 14.90
CA MET A 53 -5.79 -17.72 16.08
C MET A 53 -6.37 -16.96 17.28
N ARG A 54 -7.02 -15.82 17.07
CA ARG A 54 -7.71 -15.09 18.15
C ARG A 54 -8.92 -15.88 18.66
N ILE A 55 -9.72 -16.50 17.79
CA ILE A 55 -10.85 -17.34 18.18
C ILE A 55 -10.37 -18.52 19.05
N ALA A 56 -9.32 -19.22 18.62
CA ALA A 56 -8.74 -20.34 19.37
C ALA A 56 -8.23 -19.94 20.77
N ARG A 57 -7.83 -18.67 20.94
CA ARG A 57 -7.39 -18.09 22.22
C ARG A 57 -8.53 -17.45 23.02
N HIS A 58 -9.78 -17.53 22.56
CA HIS A 58 -10.93 -16.82 23.12
C HIS A 58 -10.73 -15.29 23.20
N GLN A 59 -10.00 -14.74 22.23
CA GLN A 59 -9.64 -13.32 22.12
C GLN A 59 -10.40 -12.59 21.00
N ALA A 60 -11.33 -13.25 20.31
CA ALA A 60 -12.19 -12.65 19.30
C ALA A 60 -13.66 -12.91 19.62
N ASP A 61 -14.51 -11.95 19.29
CA ASP A 61 -15.96 -12.06 19.42
C ASP A 61 -16.66 -12.05 18.05
N ALA A 62 -18.00 -12.15 18.06
CA ALA A 62 -18.80 -12.11 16.84
C ALA A 62 -18.62 -10.80 16.05
N ARG A 63 -18.33 -9.68 16.72
CA ARG A 63 -18.14 -8.38 16.07
C ARG A 63 -16.82 -8.34 15.30
N ASP A 64 -15.77 -8.96 15.82
CA ASP A 64 -14.49 -9.12 15.12
C ASP A 64 -14.69 -9.89 13.81
N ILE A 65 -15.44 -11.00 13.85
CA ILE A 65 -15.76 -11.81 12.66
C ILE A 65 -16.55 -10.98 11.65
N SER A 66 -17.63 -10.31 12.08
CA SER A 66 -18.45 -9.49 11.19
C SER A 66 -17.65 -8.33 10.56
N ARG A 67 -16.73 -7.72 11.32
CA ARG A 67 -15.86 -6.65 10.79
C ARG A 67 -14.93 -7.17 9.72
N LEU A 68 -14.24 -8.29 9.96
CA LEU A 68 -13.34 -8.84 8.95
C LEU A 68 -14.11 -9.23 7.69
N LEU A 69 -15.28 -9.84 7.83
CA LEU A 69 -16.12 -10.22 6.68
C LEU A 69 -16.55 -9.01 5.85
N ALA A 70 -16.92 -7.91 6.50
CA ALA A 70 -17.26 -6.66 5.80
C ALA A 70 -16.05 -6.04 5.09
N VAL A 71 -14.88 -6.04 5.74
CA VAL A 71 -13.65 -5.50 5.17
C VAL A 71 -13.17 -6.33 3.98
N ASP A 72 -13.14 -7.66 4.12
CA ASP A 72 -12.76 -8.59 3.05
C ASP A 72 -13.70 -8.48 1.84
N HIS A 73 -15.02 -8.43 2.06
CA HIS A 73 -15.99 -8.25 0.98
C HIS A 73 -15.79 -6.94 0.21
N ASN A 74 -15.53 -5.83 0.91
CA ASN A 74 -15.26 -4.54 0.28
C ASN A 74 -13.92 -4.54 -0.49
N ALA A 75 -12.91 -5.20 0.05
CA ALA A 75 -11.63 -5.40 -0.64
C ALA A 75 -11.80 -6.21 -1.92
N TRP A 76 -12.56 -7.32 -1.88
CA TRP A 76 -12.90 -8.08 -3.08
C TRP A 76 -13.58 -7.20 -4.14
N ASN A 77 -14.59 -6.41 -3.76
CA ASN A 77 -15.34 -5.58 -4.71
C ASN A 77 -14.45 -4.56 -5.41
N THR A 78 -13.56 -3.89 -4.68
CA THR A 78 -12.63 -2.89 -5.23
C THR A 78 -11.54 -3.53 -6.09
N VAL A 79 -10.96 -4.65 -5.65
CA VAL A 79 -9.98 -5.43 -6.41
C VAL A 79 -10.59 -5.94 -7.72
N ARG A 80 -11.79 -6.52 -7.65
CA ARG A 80 -12.53 -6.99 -8.84
C ARG A 80 -12.81 -5.84 -9.80
N GLN A 81 -13.20 -4.68 -9.28
CA GLN A 81 -13.45 -3.49 -10.10
C GLN A 81 -12.19 -3.02 -10.83
N ALA A 82 -11.05 -2.98 -10.15
CA ALA A 82 -9.76 -2.62 -10.74
C ALA A 82 -9.28 -3.63 -11.80
N ILE A 83 -9.59 -4.92 -11.63
CA ILE A 83 -9.28 -5.97 -12.62
C ILE A 83 -10.15 -5.82 -13.87
N VAL A 84 -11.47 -5.62 -13.70
CA VAL A 84 -12.45 -5.58 -14.80
C VAL A 84 -12.40 -4.24 -15.55
N THR A 85 -12.11 -3.15 -14.83
CA THR A 85 -12.02 -1.80 -15.39
C THR A 85 -10.73 -1.14 -14.90
N PRO A 86 -9.60 -1.45 -15.55
CA PRO A 86 -8.29 -0.94 -15.14
C PRO A 86 -8.21 0.58 -15.33
N ASP A 87 -8.23 1.31 -14.23
CA ASP A 87 -7.90 2.73 -14.18
C ASP A 87 -7.24 3.10 -12.85
N LYS A 88 -6.60 4.28 -12.85
CA LYS A 88 -5.78 4.76 -11.73
C LYS A 88 -6.57 4.92 -10.44
N ASP A 89 -7.85 5.26 -10.52
CA ASP A 89 -8.68 5.49 -9.34
C ASP A 89 -9.16 4.17 -8.75
N HIS A 90 -9.55 3.21 -9.59
CA HIS A 90 -9.87 1.85 -9.13
C HIS A 90 -8.64 1.15 -8.53
N PHE A 91 -7.45 1.26 -9.13
CA PHE A 91 -6.23 0.71 -8.54
C PHE A 91 -5.92 1.31 -7.17
N ARG A 92 -6.09 2.63 -7.01
CA ARG A 92 -5.91 3.29 -5.70
C ARG A 92 -6.92 2.79 -4.66
N GLN A 93 -8.19 2.67 -5.03
CA GLN A 93 -9.23 2.16 -4.14
C GLN A 93 -9.01 0.71 -3.73
N ALA A 94 -8.53 -0.13 -4.66
CA ALA A 94 -8.15 -1.51 -4.38
C ALA A 94 -6.98 -1.55 -3.39
N ASP A 95 -5.94 -0.74 -3.60
CA ASP A 95 -4.80 -0.64 -2.69
C ASP A 95 -5.22 -0.18 -1.28
N ASP A 96 -6.08 0.83 -1.18
CA ASP A 96 -6.58 1.32 0.12
C ASP A 96 -7.38 0.24 0.86
N SER A 97 -8.18 -0.53 0.13
CA SER A 97 -8.93 -1.65 0.70
C SER A 97 -8.01 -2.81 1.12
N LEU A 98 -6.95 -3.10 0.35
CA LEU A 98 -5.93 -4.08 0.70
C LEU A 98 -5.15 -3.66 1.94
N ARG A 99 -4.80 -2.38 2.09
CA ARG A 99 -4.16 -1.84 3.31
C ARG A 99 -5.06 -2.01 4.52
N LEU A 100 -6.36 -1.75 4.38
CA LEU A 100 -7.33 -1.96 5.46
C LEU A 100 -7.41 -3.43 5.87
N LEU A 101 -7.49 -4.34 4.89
CA LEU A 101 -7.53 -5.79 5.13
C LEU A 101 -6.25 -6.29 5.81
N LEU A 102 -5.08 -5.84 5.36
CA LEU A 102 -3.79 -6.14 5.99
C LEU A 102 -3.69 -5.63 7.42
N GLY A 103 -4.47 -4.61 7.81
CA GLY A 103 -4.59 -4.18 9.20
C GLY A 103 -5.14 -5.26 10.14
N TYR A 104 -5.83 -6.27 9.61
CA TYR A 104 -6.33 -7.42 10.36
C TYR A 104 -5.38 -8.62 10.34
N ALA A 105 -4.31 -8.57 9.53
CA ALA A 105 -3.34 -9.65 9.44
C ALA A 105 -2.45 -9.74 10.69
N THR A 106 -1.83 -10.90 10.91
CA THR A 106 -0.77 -11.03 11.93
C THR A 106 0.43 -10.18 11.52
N PRO A 107 0.94 -9.28 12.39
CA PRO A 107 2.15 -8.53 12.10
C PRO A 107 3.31 -9.49 11.87
N VAL A 108 3.97 -9.39 10.71
CA VAL A 108 5.25 -10.06 10.49
C VAL A 108 6.31 -9.22 11.21
N PRO A 109 6.98 -9.73 12.26
CA PRO A 109 8.03 -8.97 12.91
C PRO A 109 9.14 -8.66 11.91
N PRO A 110 9.70 -7.44 11.93
CA PRO A 110 10.78 -7.09 11.01
C PRO A 110 11.95 -8.05 11.22
N VAL A 111 12.45 -8.62 10.12
CA VAL A 111 13.66 -9.43 10.14
C VAL A 111 14.81 -8.50 10.52
N ARG A 112 15.38 -8.67 11.71
CA ARG A 112 16.64 -8.00 12.05
C ARG A 112 17.70 -8.54 11.10
N SER A 113 18.18 -7.71 10.17
CA SER A 113 19.40 -8.05 9.44
C SER A 113 20.54 -8.13 10.45
N LYS A 114 21.21 -9.29 10.52
CA LYS A 114 22.49 -9.37 11.20
C LYS A 114 23.46 -8.50 10.40
N THR A 115 23.69 -7.29 10.91
CA THR A 115 24.88 -6.53 10.57
C THR A 115 25.87 -6.86 11.68
N ASP A 116 26.71 -7.86 11.39
CA ASP A 116 27.97 -8.11 12.10
C ASP A 116 29.04 -7.14 11.56
#